data_AF-A0A946ILM2-F1
#
_entry.id   AF-A0A946ILM2-F1
#
_cell.length_a   1.000
_cell.length_b   1.000
_cell.length_c   1.000
_cell.angle_alpha   90.00
_cell.angle_beta   90.00
_cell.angle_gamma   90.00
#
_symmetry.space_group_name_H-M   'P 1'
#
loop_
_entity.id
_entity.type
_entity.pdbx_description
1 polymer ?
#
loop_
_entity_poly.entity_id
_entity_poly.type
_entity_poly.pdbx_seq_one_letter_code
_entity_poly.pdbx_strand_id
1 'polypeptide(L)'
;MKLIVGNLAINKFKRLQQIGKVCSKATLLVFMLVGSMTAYGERNTSRDQFRHPAETLSFFGITPEMDVVEISPGGGWYTDVLAEYLTGTLFAAHYDPNAERAYYRNSQAKFAAKMSATPALYGNVEIRIFDAANRILNTEDNSVDAVV
;
A
#
# COMPACT_ATOMS: atom_id res chain seq x y z
N MET A 1 -22.43 71.97 4.26
CA MET A 1 -22.51 70.95 3.20
C MET A 1 -21.60 69.79 3.59
N LYS A 2 -22.16 68.63 3.89
CA LYS A 2 -21.50 67.43 4.45
C LYS A 2 -21.42 66.37 3.34
N LEU A 3 -20.47 65.45 3.44
CA LEU A 3 -20.38 64.12 2.80
C LEU A 3 -19.52 63.98 1.52
N ILE A 4 -18.21 63.70 1.66
CA ILE A 4 -17.49 62.80 0.72
C ILE A 4 -16.40 61.92 1.40
N VAL A 5 -16.31 61.85 2.74
CA VAL A 5 -15.19 61.13 3.41
C VAL A 5 -15.54 59.66 3.77
N GLY A 6 -16.80 59.25 3.65
CA GLY A 6 -17.26 57.93 4.14
C GLY A 6 -17.04 56.72 3.22
N ASN A 7 -16.95 56.91 1.89
CA ASN A 7 -17.03 55.76 0.96
C ASN A 7 -15.69 55.05 0.68
N LEU A 8 -14.55 55.71 0.89
CA LEU A 8 -13.24 55.13 0.54
C LEU A 8 -12.71 54.17 1.62
N ALA A 9 -13.00 54.44 2.90
CA ALA A 9 -12.55 53.60 4.01
C ALA A 9 -13.34 52.28 4.11
N ILE A 10 -14.65 52.31 3.85
CA ILE A 10 -15.54 51.14 3.94
C ILE A 10 -15.21 50.11 2.84
N ASN A 11 -14.87 50.59 1.63
CA ASN A 11 -14.50 49.72 0.51
C ASN A 11 -13.11 49.08 0.70
N LYS A 12 -12.16 49.78 1.35
CA LYS A 12 -10.85 49.21 1.71
C LYS A 12 -10.99 48.12 2.78
N PHE A 13 -11.87 48.32 3.77
CA PHE A 13 -12.13 47.36 4.84
C PHE A 13 -12.81 46.09 4.35
N LYS A 14 -13.79 46.19 3.43
CA LYS A 14 -14.41 45.02 2.78
C LYS A 14 -13.41 44.24 1.90
N ARG A 15 -12.50 44.92 1.20
CA ARG A 15 -11.45 44.26 0.40
C ARG A 15 -10.45 43.52 1.30
N LEU A 16 -10.08 44.08 2.44
CA LEU A 16 -9.19 43.45 3.43
C LEU A 16 -9.82 42.22 4.12
N GLN A 17 -11.13 42.22 4.38
CA GLN A 17 -11.83 41.02 4.89
C GLN A 17 -11.98 39.89 3.85
N GLN A 18 -11.98 40.23 2.55
CA GLN A 18 -12.05 39.23 1.48
C GLN A 18 -10.69 38.59 1.19
N ILE A 19 -9.58 39.33 1.37
CA ILE A 19 -8.20 38.81 1.23
C ILE A 19 -7.83 37.88 2.40
N GLY A 20 -8.34 38.13 3.61
CA GLY A 20 -8.13 37.26 4.78
C GLY A 20 -8.83 35.89 4.72
N LYS A 21 -9.92 35.76 3.94
CA LYS A 21 -10.65 34.48 3.80
C LYS A 21 -10.04 33.52 2.77
N VAL A 22 -9.23 34.03 1.84
CA VAL A 22 -8.59 33.21 0.81
C VAL A 22 -7.30 32.58 1.34
N CYS A 23 -6.61 33.23 2.28
CA CYS A 23 -5.31 32.76 2.80
C CYS A 23 -5.41 31.64 3.88
N SER A 24 -6.59 31.43 4.49
CA SER A 24 -6.76 30.42 5.55
C SER A 24 -7.07 29.00 5.04
N LYS A 25 -7.66 28.84 3.84
CA LYS A 25 -7.92 27.50 3.27
C LYS A 25 -6.74 26.93 2.48
N ALA A 26 -5.94 27.78 1.82
CA ALA A 26 -4.80 27.34 1.04
C ALA A 26 -3.60 26.90 1.92
N THR A 27 -3.42 27.54 3.07
CA THR A 27 -2.29 27.22 3.98
C THR A 27 -2.53 25.91 4.75
N LEU A 28 -3.78 25.54 5.03
CA LEU A 28 -4.11 24.26 5.70
C LEU A 28 -3.95 23.05 4.76
N LEU A 29 -4.12 23.25 3.44
CA LEU A 29 -3.99 22.18 2.45
C LEU A 29 -2.53 21.74 2.26
N VAL A 30 -1.57 22.66 2.44
CA VAL A 30 -0.13 22.36 2.28
C VAL A 30 0.39 21.48 3.42
N PHE A 31 -0.15 21.60 4.64
CA PHE A 31 0.27 20.73 5.76
C PHE A 31 -0.28 19.31 5.69
N MET A 32 -1.44 19.08 5.08
CA MET A 32 -1.96 17.72 4.84
C MET A 32 -1.18 16.95 3.76
N LEU A 33 -0.56 17.65 2.81
CA LEU A 33 0.26 17.00 1.78
C LEU A 33 1.64 16.55 2.32
N VAL A 34 2.21 17.26 3.29
CA VAL A 34 3.54 16.92 3.85
C VAL A 34 3.45 15.81 4.91
N GLY A 35 2.28 15.65 5.56
CA GLY A 35 2.07 14.62 6.58
C GLY A 35 1.85 13.18 6.07
N SER A 36 1.57 13.01 4.77
CA SER A 36 1.29 11.67 4.19
C SER A 36 2.55 10.94 3.70
N MET A 37 3.73 11.58 3.72
CA MET A 37 4.98 10.97 3.23
C MET A 37 5.78 10.19 4.29
N THR A 38 5.30 10.09 5.53
CA THR A 38 6.07 9.45 6.61
C THR A 38 5.50 8.12 7.09
N ALA A 39 4.55 7.52 6.38
CA ALA A 39 3.93 6.25 6.79
C ALA A 39 3.75 5.23 5.65
N TYR A 40 4.33 5.44 4.47
CA TYR A 40 4.48 4.36 3.50
C TYR A 40 5.75 3.60 3.89
N GLY A 41 5.60 2.35 4.36
CA GLY A 41 6.79 1.53 4.62
C GLY A 41 7.49 1.30 3.29
N GLU A 42 8.72 1.79 3.15
CA GLU A 42 9.46 1.65 1.91
C GLU A 42 9.82 0.17 1.66
N ARG A 43 9.47 -0.34 0.48
CA ARG A 43 9.90 -1.68 0.05
C ARG A 43 11.38 -1.71 -0.33
N ASN A 44 12.01 -2.87 -0.18
CA ASN A 44 13.41 -3.06 -0.59
C ASN A 44 13.54 -3.25 -2.11
N THR A 45 13.93 -2.19 -2.82
CA THR A 45 14.08 -2.17 -4.29
C THR A 45 15.45 -2.63 -4.81
N SER A 46 16.40 -2.96 -3.93
CA SER A 46 17.80 -3.24 -4.31
C SER A 46 17.98 -4.38 -5.33
N ARG A 47 16.98 -5.26 -5.43
CA ARG A 47 17.00 -6.46 -6.28
C ARG A 47 16.23 -6.28 -7.59
N ASP A 48 15.49 -5.19 -7.73
CA ASP A 48 14.61 -4.95 -8.87
C ASP A 48 15.38 -4.98 -10.18
N GLN A 49 16.59 -4.38 -10.21
CA GLN A 49 17.45 -4.36 -11.39
C GLN A 49 17.82 -5.74 -11.94
N PHE A 50 17.75 -6.79 -11.10
CA PHE A 50 18.07 -8.17 -11.49
C PHE A 50 16.82 -9.03 -11.67
N ARG A 51 15.67 -8.55 -11.18
CA ARG A 51 14.43 -9.33 -11.09
C ARG A 51 13.31 -8.78 -11.96
N HIS A 52 13.46 -7.56 -12.48
CA HIS A 52 12.57 -6.95 -13.47
C HIS A 52 11.07 -7.10 -13.10
N PRO A 53 10.65 -6.64 -11.91
CA PRO A 53 9.30 -6.91 -11.42
C PRO A 53 8.23 -6.31 -12.34
N ALA A 54 8.43 -5.10 -12.85
CA ALA A 54 7.46 -4.44 -13.71
C ALA A 54 7.28 -5.20 -15.04
N GLU A 55 8.38 -5.62 -15.65
CA GLU A 55 8.37 -6.41 -16.89
C GLU A 55 7.76 -7.80 -16.66
N THR A 56 8.02 -8.39 -15.50
CA THR A 56 7.43 -9.69 -15.10
C THR A 56 5.91 -9.58 -14.97
N LEU A 57 5.41 -8.58 -14.22
CA LEU A 57 3.97 -8.34 -14.07
C LEU A 57 3.31 -8.09 -15.43
N SER A 58 3.95 -7.28 -16.28
CA SER A 58 3.47 -7.02 -17.64
C SER A 58 3.46 -8.28 -18.51
N PHE A 59 4.46 -9.15 -18.38
CA PHE A 59 4.54 -10.38 -19.17
C PHE A 59 3.43 -11.37 -18.82
N PHE A 60 3.11 -11.50 -17.53
CA PHE A 60 2.02 -12.35 -17.05
C PHE A 60 0.65 -11.69 -17.12
N GLY A 61 0.57 -10.41 -17.49
CA GLY A 61 -0.69 -9.67 -17.59
C GLY A 61 -1.36 -9.44 -16.23
N ILE A 62 -0.59 -9.39 -15.16
CA ILE A 62 -1.11 -9.09 -13.81
C ILE A 62 -1.56 -7.63 -13.80
N THR A 63 -2.81 -7.39 -13.38
CA THR A 63 -3.36 -6.03 -13.23
C THR A 63 -3.61 -5.71 -11.75
N PRO A 64 -3.68 -4.42 -11.36
CA PRO A 64 -3.87 -4.04 -9.97
C PRO A 64 -5.13 -4.61 -9.31
N GLU A 65 -6.19 -4.87 -10.07
CA GLU A 65 -7.49 -5.27 -9.53
C GLU A 65 -7.61 -6.78 -9.26
N MET A 66 -6.63 -7.57 -9.72
CA MET A 66 -6.67 -9.04 -9.59
C MET A 66 -6.51 -9.49 -8.14
N ASP A 67 -7.23 -10.54 -7.79
CA ASP A 67 -6.90 -11.37 -6.63
C ASP A 67 -5.81 -12.38 -7.04
N VAL A 68 -4.67 -12.35 -6.36
CA VAL A 68 -3.47 -13.10 -6.76
C VAL A 68 -3.01 -13.99 -5.63
N VAL A 69 -2.61 -15.22 -5.94
CA VAL A 69 -1.89 -16.08 -5.00
C VAL A 69 -0.40 -16.14 -5.32
N GLU A 70 0.45 -15.76 -4.37
CA GLU A 70 1.91 -15.91 -4.44
C GLU A 70 2.32 -17.22 -3.75
N ILE A 71 2.92 -18.14 -4.51
CA ILE A 71 3.35 -19.44 -3.99
C ILE A 71 4.72 -19.33 -3.34
N SER A 72 4.82 -19.76 -2.08
CA SER A 72 6.08 -19.85 -1.34
C SER A 72 6.87 -18.51 -1.31
N PRO A 73 6.29 -17.44 -0.74
CA PRO A 73 6.84 -16.07 -0.80
C PRO A 73 8.19 -15.90 -0.07
N GLY A 74 8.58 -16.89 0.75
CA GLY A 74 9.85 -16.91 1.46
C GLY A 74 10.03 -15.69 2.37
N GLY A 75 11.04 -14.85 2.09
CA GLY A 75 11.27 -13.60 2.82
C GLY A 75 10.35 -12.44 2.41
N GLY A 76 9.47 -12.64 1.44
CA GLY A 76 8.46 -11.69 0.99
C GLY A 76 8.98 -10.55 0.14
N TRP A 77 10.07 -10.73 -0.62
CA TRP A 77 10.54 -9.67 -1.52
C TRP A 77 9.54 -9.43 -2.66
N TYR A 78 8.94 -10.49 -3.20
CA TYR A 78 7.95 -10.32 -4.27
C TYR A 78 6.58 -9.95 -3.71
N THR A 79 6.25 -10.42 -2.51
CA THR A 79 5.15 -9.86 -1.71
C THR A 79 5.25 -8.33 -1.59
N ASP A 80 6.43 -7.75 -1.36
CA ASP A 80 6.57 -6.29 -1.28
C ASP A 80 6.17 -5.60 -2.61
N VAL A 81 6.53 -6.22 -3.74
CA VAL A 81 6.18 -5.72 -5.08
C VAL A 81 4.68 -5.83 -5.32
N LEU A 82 4.11 -7.00 -5.04
CA LEU A 82 2.71 -7.31 -5.29
C LEU A 82 1.79 -6.52 -4.35
N ALA A 83 2.15 -6.38 -3.07
CA ALA A 83 1.36 -5.63 -2.10
C ALA A 83 1.29 -4.13 -2.43
N GLU A 84 2.39 -3.55 -2.95
CA GLU A 84 2.39 -2.16 -3.45
C GLU A 84 1.58 -2.02 -4.76
N TYR A 85 1.64 -3.01 -5.64
CA TYR A 85 1.03 -2.94 -6.98
C TYR A 85 -0.46 -3.27 -7.00
N LEU A 86 -0.91 -4.23 -6.19
CA LEU A 86 -2.27 -4.74 -6.19
C LEU A 86 -3.18 -3.89 -5.29
N THR A 87 -4.36 -3.58 -5.81
CA THR A 87 -5.53 -3.13 -5.07
C THR A 87 -6.43 -4.30 -4.66
N GLY A 88 -6.37 -5.42 -5.38
CA GLY A 88 -6.98 -6.69 -5.00
C GLY A 88 -6.25 -7.39 -3.85
N THR A 89 -6.74 -8.57 -3.49
CA THR A 89 -6.23 -9.39 -2.39
C THR A 89 -5.00 -10.18 -2.83
N LEU A 90 -3.92 -10.09 -2.05
CA LEU A 90 -2.74 -10.91 -2.23
C LEU A 90 -2.75 -12.08 -1.23
N PHE A 91 -3.01 -13.29 -1.72
CA PHE A 91 -2.89 -14.51 -0.94
C PHE A 91 -1.43 -14.99 -0.91
N ALA A 92 -0.73 -14.73 0.18
CA ALA A 92 0.65 -15.19 0.37
C ALA A 92 0.65 -16.64 0.88
N ALA A 93 0.78 -17.60 -0.03
CA ALA A 93 0.71 -19.03 0.26
C ALA A 93 2.05 -19.56 0.80
N HIS A 94 2.24 -19.42 2.12
CA HIS A 94 3.44 -19.81 2.85
C HIS A 94 3.28 -21.19 3.51
N TYR A 95 4.35 -21.78 4.04
CA TYR A 95 4.30 -22.99 4.86
C TYR A 95 3.30 -22.92 6.04
N ASP A 96 2.90 -24.09 6.55
CA ASP A 96 2.12 -24.21 7.78
C ASP A 96 2.93 -23.74 9.01
N PRO A 97 2.39 -22.83 9.85
CA PRO A 97 3.03 -22.42 11.11
C PRO A 97 3.26 -23.59 12.10
N ASN A 98 2.54 -24.70 11.94
CA ASN A 98 2.62 -25.91 12.76
C ASN A 98 3.41 -27.05 12.08
N ALA A 99 4.02 -26.81 10.91
CA ALA A 99 4.78 -27.83 10.20
C ALA A 99 5.85 -28.50 11.09
N GLU A 100 6.11 -29.80 10.91
CA GLU A 100 7.11 -30.53 11.73
C GLU A 100 8.53 -29.94 11.61
N ARG A 101 8.88 -29.46 10.42
CA ARG A 101 10.20 -28.90 10.12
C ARG A 101 10.35 -27.50 10.73
N ALA A 102 11.32 -27.34 11.63
CA ALA A 102 11.61 -26.06 12.27
C ALA A 102 11.91 -24.93 11.26
N TYR A 103 12.55 -25.24 10.14
CA TYR A 103 12.79 -24.27 9.07
C TYR A 103 11.49 -23.66 8.54
N TYR A 104 10.44 -24.46 8.32
CA TYR A 104 9.15 -23.99 7.80
C TYR A 104 8.47 -23.05 8.80
N ARG A 105 8.37 -23.47 10.06
CA ARG A 105 7.81 -22.64 11.13
C ARG A 105 8.57 -21.33 11.29
N ASN A 106 9.90 -21.38 11.31
CA ASN A 106 10.73 -20.19 11.47
C ASN A 106 10.62 -19.22 10.28
N SER A 107 10.53 -19.74 9.05
CA SER A 107 10.35 -18.90 7.86
C SER A 107 8.98 -18.23 7.88
N GLN A 108 7.92 -19.01 8.15
CA GLN A 108 6.54 -18.51 8.22
C GLN A 108 6.40 -17.45 9.32
N ALA A 109 6.94 -17.70 10.52
CA ALA A 109 6.84 -16.77 11.64
C ALA A 109 7.55 -15.44 11.35
N LYS A 110 8.71 -15.46 10.69
CA LYS A 110 9.42 -14.25 10.26
C LYS A 110 8.62 -13.48 9.20
N PHE A 111 8.04 -14.19 8.24
CA PHE A 111 7.19 -13.59 7.22
C PHE A 111 5.95 -12.95 7.83
N ALA A 112 5.23 -13.66 8.72
CA ALA A 112 4.07 -13.14 9.42
C ALA A 112 4.41 -11.90 10.26
N ALA A 113 5.53 -11.92 10.98
CA ALA A 113 6.00 -10.75 11.72
C ALA A 113 6.28 -9.54 10.80
N LYS A 114 6.86 -9.76 9.61
CA LYS A 114 7.06 -8.71 8.60
C LYS A 114 5.72 -8.12 8.13
N MET A 115 4.75 -8.97 7.79
CA MET A 115 3.42 -8.51 7.34
C MET A 115 2.71 -7.67 8.42
N SER A 116 2.79 -8.09 9.68
CA SER A 116 2.18 -7.35 10.79
C SER A 116 2.91 -6.05 11.15
N ALA A 117 4.20 -5.92 10.83
CA ALA A 117 5.00 -4.74 11.18
C ALA A 117 4.67 -3.51 10.33
N THR A 118 4.06 -3.67 9.16
CA THR A 118 3.75 -2.54 8.26
C THR A 118 2.37 -2.71 7.62
N PRO A 119 1.27 -2.52 8.39
CA PRO A 119 -0.09 -2.68 7.87
C PRO A 119 -0.43 -1.74 6.72
N ALA A 120 0.23 -0.59 6.63
CA ALA A 120 0.04 0.36 5.53
C ALA A 120 0.49 -0.19 4.16
N LEU A 121 1.50 -1.08 4.14
CA LEU A 121 1.98 -1.73 2.91
C LEU A 121 1.29 -3.08 2.70
N TYR A 122 1.08 -3.87 3.76
CA TYR A 122 0.60 -5.25 3.67
C TYR A 122 -0.90 -5.41 3.98
N GLY A 123 -1.67 -4.32 3.95
CA GLY A 123 -3.09 -4.34 4.33
C GLY A 123 -3.97 -5.22 3.45
N ASN A 124 -3.53 -5.52 2.23
CA ASN A 124 -4.18 -6.44 1.28
C ASN A 124 -3.57 -7.85 1.29
N VAL A 125 -2.64 -8.15 2.20
CA VAL A 125 -1.95 -9.45 2.23
C VAL A 125 -2.63 -10.40 3.21
N GLU A 126 -3.06 -11.54 2.69
CA GLU A 126 -3.63 -12.63 3.47
C GLU A 126 -2.72 -13.86 3.44
N ILE A 127 -2.24 -14.28 4.61
CA ILE A 127 -1.38 -15.47 4.70
C ILE A 127 -2.22 -16.72 4.52
N ARG A 128 -1.78 -17.58 3.61
CA ARG A 128 -2.36 -18.89 3.30
C ARG A 128 -1.32 -19.98 3.51
N ILE A 129 -1.78 -21.22 3.66
CA ILE A 129 -0.99 -22.44 3.80
C ILE A 129 -0.83 -23.07 2.42
N PHE A 130 0.41 -23.30 2.04
CA PHE A 130 0.81 -24.13 0.92
C PHE A 130 1.71 -25.27 1.39
N ASP A 131 1.30 -26.50 1.09
CA ASP A 131 2.09 -27.72 1.29
C ASP A 131 1.98 -28.60 0.04
N ALA A 132 3.02 -28.55 -0.80
CA ALA A 132 3.08 -29.32 -2.03
C ALA A 132 3.09 -30.83 -1.79
N ALA A 133 3.68 -31.31 -0.68
CA ALA A 133 3.78 -32.75 -0.39
C ALA A 133 2.40 -33.32 -0.03
N ASN A 134 1.61 -32.54 0.69
CA ASN A 134 0.26 -32.91 1.10
C ASN A 134 -0.83 -32.38 0.15
N ARG A 135 -0.45 -31.72 -0.94
CA ARG A 135 -1.35 -31.13 -1.95
C ARG A 135 -2.34 -30.13 -1.35
N ILE A 136 -1.86 -29.33 -0.40
CA ILE A 136 -2.66 -28.30 0.28
C ILE A 136 -2.34 -26.94 -0.33
N LEU A 137 -3.39 -26.23 -0.74
CA LEU A 137 -3.43 -24.79 -0.88
C LEU A 137 -4.76 -24.34 -0.27
N ASN A 138 -4.74 -23.65 0.86
CA ASN A 138 -5.96 -23.32 1.62
C ASN A 138 -6.65 -22.02 1.14
N THR A 139 -6.73 -21.84 -0.17
CA THR A 139 -7.56 -20.83 -0.82
C THR A 139 -8.87 -21.48 -1.27
N GLU A 140 -9.92 -20.69 -1.46
CA GLU A 140 -11.18 -21.21 -2.01
C GLU A 140 -11.01 -21.57 -3.50
N ASP A 141 -11.75 -22.56 -3.99
CA ASP A 141 -11.71 -22.93 -5.41
C ASP A 141 -12.24 -21.78 -6.28
N ASN A 142 -11.55 -21.48 -7.39
CA ASN A 142 -11.90 -20.40 -8.33
C ASN A 142 -11.97 -19.00 -7.69
N SER A 143 -11.19 -18.75 -6.63
CA SER A 143 -11.20 -17.47 -5.89
C SER A 143 -10.12 -16.47 -6.31
N VAL A 144 -9.26 -16.82 -7.27
CA VAL A 144 -8.14 -15.97 -7.71
C VAL A 144 -8.07 -15.88 -9.23
N ASP A 145 -7.60 -14.73 -9.72
CA ASP A 145 -7.41 -14.45 -11.14
C ASP A 145 -6.05 -14.93 -11.64
N ALA A 146 -5.04 -14.98 -10.76
CA ALA A 146 -3.68 -15.38 -11.12
C ALA A 146 -2.92 -16.10 -9.99
N VAL A 147 -1.94 -16.91 -10.40
CA VAL A 147 -0.97 -17.60 -9.55
C VAL A 147 0.42 -17.15 -9.96
N VAL A 148 1.24 -16.72 -9.00
CA VAL A 148 2.62 -16.25 -9.21
C VAL A 148 3.64 -16.98 -8.36
#